data_AF-A0A957B709-F1
#
_entry.id   AF-A0A957B709-F1
#
_cell.length_a   1.000
_cell.length_b   1.000
_cell.length_c   1.000
_cell.angle_alpha   90.00
_cell.angle_beta   90.00
_cell.angle_gamma   90.00
#
_symmetry.space_group_name_H-M   'P 1'
#
loop_
_entity.id
_entity.type
_entity.pdbx_description
1 polymer ?
#
loop_
_entity_poly.entity_id
_entity_poly.type
_entity_poly.pdbx_seq_one_letter_code
_entity_poly.pdbx_strand_id
1 'polypeptide(L)'
;DVVYNLMVWTEGPFRFDDNKLPGRNSILVPIDLEPVIIEGAKRIRDEEEINKFIPSLDVSLRFPENAKDKFKGVHLEVDQWKVVSYVNPKNPLRLIMKKLNMSEMQIKKIVFVLHQAGLIEVVQAQAAPVGPTSRRAARRQKQPDKKVVLSLIDKLKSL
;
A
#
# COMPACT_ATOMS: atom_id res chain seq x y z
N ASP A 1 11.71 1.24 -17.34
CA ASP A 1 10.42 1.71 -16.81
C ASP A 1 9.45 2.22 -17.87
N VAL A 2 9.83 3.17 -18.74
CA VAL A 2 8.90 3.81 -19.70
C VAL A 2 8.07 2.83 -20.56
N VAL A 3 8.67 1.72 -20.98
CA VAL A 3 7.98 0.70 -21.82
C VAL A 3 6.76 0.09 -21.11
N TYR A 4 6.82 -0.10 -19.79
CA TYR A 4 5.72 -0.69 -19.03
C TYR A 4 4.56 0.28 -18.79
N ASN A 5 4.78 1.60 -18.90
CA ASN A 5 3.72 2.59 -18.76
C ASN A 5 2.66 2.45 -19.87
N LEU A 6 3.07 2.01 -21.07
CA LEU A 6 2.14 1.72 -22.18
C LEU A 6 1.19 0.57 -21.86
N MET A 7 1.58 -0.36 -20.99
CA MET A 7 0.76 -1.52 -20.64
C MET A 7 -0.40 -1.18 -19.70
N VAL A 8 -0.36 0.01 -19.09
CA VAL A 8 -1.43 0.53 -18.22
C VAL A 8 -2.54 1.18 -19.05
N TRP A 9 -2.35 1.37 -20.36
CA TRP A 9 -3.38 1.95 -21.23
C TRP A 9 -4.49 0.93 -21.47
N THR A 10 -5.66 1.20 -20.88
CA THR A 10 -6.85 0.33 -20.99
C THR A 10 -7.83 0.79 -22.07
N GLU A 11 -7.65 1.99 -22.62
CA GLU A 11 -8.55 2.60 -23.60
C GLU A 11 -7.80 3.48 -24.59
N GLY A 12 -8.44 3.75 -25.74
CA GLY A 12 -7.91 4.60 -26.81
C GLY A 12 -7.59 3.82 -28.10
N PRO A 13 -7.44 4.54 -29.22
CA PRO A 13 -7.11 3.91 -30.49
C PRO A 13 -5.67 3.37 -30.46
N PHE A 14 -5.51 2.10 -30.78
CA PHE A 14 -4.21 1.45 -30.97
C PHE A 14 -4.00 1.14 -32.45
N ARG A 15 -2.80 1.46 -32.96
CA ARG A 15 -2.38 1.11 -34.31
C ARG A 15 -0.93 0.65 -34.28
N PHE A 16 -0.69 -0.52 -34.85
CA PHE A 16 0.65 -1.06 -35.08
C PHE A 16 0.89 -1.12 -36.60
N ASP A 17 1.86 -0.34 -37.07
CA ASP A 17 2.33 -0.41 -38.46
C ASP A 17 3.60 -1.27 -38.48
N ASP A 18 3.49 -2.50 -38.98
CA ASP A 18 4.62 -3.42 -39.02
C ASP A 18 5.77 -2.88 -39.89
N ASN A 19 7.01 -3.11 -39.45
CA ASN A 19 8.26 -2.65 -40.09
C ASN A 19 8.38 -1.13 -40.33
N LYS A 20 7.49 -0.31 -39.77
CA LYS A 20 7.55 1.15 -39.91
C LYS A 20 8.47 1.74 -38.85
N LEU A 21 9.65 2.18 -39.27
CA LEU A 21 10.58 2.88 -38.39
C LEU A 21 10.12 4.32 -38.12
N PRO A 22 10.40 4.87 -36.92
CA PRO A 22 10.18 6.29 -36.65
C PRO A 22 11.08 7.17 -37.52
N GLY A 23 10.72 8.45 -37.66
CA GLY A 23 11.45 9.40 -38.50
C GLY A 23 12.90 9.64 -38.07
N ARG A 24 13.66 10.36 -38.91
CA ARG A 24 15.10 10.61 -38.73
C ARG A 24 15.50 11.35 -37.44
N ASN A 25 14.54 11.93 -36.72
CA ASN A 25 14.78 12.68 -35.47
C ASN A 25 14.62 11.81 -34.21
N SER A 26 14.56 10.48 -34.35
CA SER A 26 14.43 9.56 -33.22
C SER A 26 15.69 8.72 -33.05
N ILE A 27 16.14 8.56 -31.81
CA ILE A 27 17.20 7.63 -31.45
C ILE A 27 16.56 6.26 -31.22
N LEU A 28 16.96 5.26 -32.02
CA LEU A 28 16.51 3.89 -31.87
C LEU A 28 17.34 3.19 -30.80
N VAL A 29 16.67 2.55 -29.85
CA VAL A 29 17.30 1.69 -28.85
C VAL A 29 16.89 0.24 -29.18
N PRO A 30 17.85 -0.67 -29.45
CA PRO A 30 17.52 -2.07 -29.62
C PRO A 30 17.03 -2.64 -28.30
N ILE A 31 15.83 -3.21 -28.30
CA ILE A 31 15.23 -3.85 -27.13
C ILE A 31 14.76 -5.22 -27.56
N ASP A 32 15.14 -6.24 -26.80
CA ASP A 32 14.54 -7.56 -26.93
C ASP A 32 13.11 -7.52 -26.37
N LEU A 33 12.13 -7.69 -27.24
CA LEU A 33 10.72 -7.54 -26.90
C LEU A 33 10.19 -8.74 -26.12
N GLU A 34 10.75 -9.94 -26.32
CA GLU A 34 10.25 -11.16 -25.71
C GLU A 34 10.26 -11.12 -24.17
N PRO A 35 11.39 -10.82 -23.49
CA PRO A 35 11.39 -10.70 -22.03
C PRO A 35 10.52 -9.55 -21.53
N VAL A 36 10.42 -8.46 -22.29
CA VAL A 36 9.61 -7.29 -21.94
C VAL A 36 8.11 -7.63 -21.96
N ILE A 37 7.65 -8.34 -22.98
CA ILE A 37 6.25 -8.77 -23.11
C ILE A 37 5.91 -9.75 -21.98
N ILE A 38 6.78 -10.73 -21.70
CA ILE A 38 6.57 -11.72 -20.65
C ILE A 38 6.46 -11.04 -19.27
N GLU A 39 7.41 -10.17 -18.93
CA GLU A 39 7.42 -9.43 -17.67
C GLU A 39 6.21 -8.49 -17.57
N GLY A 40 5.86 -7.83 -18.67
CA GLY A 40 4.68 -6.99 -18.78
C GLY A 40 3.38 -7.71 -18.45
N ALA A 41 3.15 -8.85 -19.11
CA ALA A 41 1.99 -9.69 -18.87
C ALA A 41 1.97 -10.23 -17.43
N LYS A 42 3.13 -10.55 -16.85
CA LYS A 42 3.24 -10.94 -15.45
C LYS A 42 2.79 -9.82 -14.52
N ARG A 43 3.25 -8.59 -14.72
CA ARG A 43 2.86 -7.43 -13.88
C ARG A 43 1.36 -7.19 -13.88
N ILE A 44 0.72 -7.25 -15.05
CA ILE A 44 -0.74 -7.08 -15.16
C ILE A 44 -1.46 -8.17 -14.35
N ARG A 45 -1.05 -9.44 -14.51
CA ARG A 45 -1.66 -10.55 -13.74
C ARG A 45 -1.45 -10.42 -12.24
N ASP A 46 -0.24 -10.09 -11.81
CA ASP A 46 0.07 -9.89 -10.39
C ASP A 46 -0.78 -8.76 -9.80
N GLU A 47 -0.95 -7.65 -10.54
CA GLU A 47 -1.79 -6.52 -10.14
C GLU A 47 -3.28 -6.89 -10.08
N GLU A 48 -3.79 -7.67 -11.03
CA GLU A 48 -5.14 -8.20 -10.99
C GLU A 48 -5.37 -9.12 -9.79
N GLU A 49 -4.42 -10.02 -9.50
CA GLU A 49 -4.50 -10.93 -8.36
C GLU A 49 -4.53 -10.16 -7.04
N ILE A 50 -3.64 -9.18 -6.87
CA ILE A 50 -3.60 -8.30 -5.70
C ILE A 50 -4.92 -7.53 -5.54
N ASN A 51 -5.48 -7.00 -6.62
CA ASN A 51 -6.75 -6.27 -6.59
C ASN A 51 -7.95 -7.18 -6.30
N LYS A 52 -7.93 -8.44 -6.76
CA LYS A 52 -8.95 -9.45 -6.40
C LYS A 52 -8.86 -9.81 -4.91
N PHE A 53 -7.64 -9.92 -4.36
CA PHE A 53 -7.42 -10.25 -2.96
C PHE A 53 -7.79 -9.11 -1.99
N ILE A 54 -7.39 -7.87 -2.30
CA ILE A 54 -7.77 -6.66 -1.53
C ILE A 54 -8.58 -5.73 -2.45
N PRO A 55 -9.90 -5.97 -2.58
CA PRO A 55 -10.76 -5.18 -3.47
C PRO A 55 -10.98 -3.76 -2.97
N SER A 56 -10.82 -3.51 -1.66
CA SER A 56 -10.94 -2.17 -1.07
C SER A 56 -9.97 -1.98 0.08
N LEU A 57 -9.69 -0.71 0.41
CA LEU A 57 -8.84 -0.32 1.54
C LEU A 57 -9.61 -0.25 2.88
N ASP A 58 -10.83 -0.78 2.92
CA ASP A 58 -11.71 -0.84 4.10
C ASP A 58 -11.55 -2.14 4.90
N VAL A 59 -10.45 -2.84 4.67
CA VAL A 59 -9.95 -3.93 5.47
C VAL A 59 -8.99 -3.42 6.54
N SER A 60 -8.78 -4.18 7.60
CA SER A 60 -7.75 -3.93 8.62
C SER A 60 -6.79 -5.11 8.69
N LEU A 61 -5.64 -4.91 9.33
CA LEU A 61 -4.60 -5.92 9.45
C LEU A 61 -4.50 -6.40 10.90
N ARG A 62 -4.26 -7.69 11.12
CA ARG A 62 -3.90 -8.24 12.42
C ARG A 62 -2.68 -9.16 12.32
N PHE A 63 -2.02 -9.36 13.44
CA PHE A 63 -0.99 -10.39 13.56
C PHE A 63 -1.65 -11.75 13.85
N PRO A 64 -1.13 -12.85 13.28
CA PRO A 64 -1.50 -14.20 13.69
C PRO A 64 -1.00 -14.47 15.12
N GLU A 65 -1.58 -15.47 15.80
CA GLU A 65 -1.25 -15.78 17.20
C GLU A 65 0.24 -16.09 17.42
N ASN A 66 0.87 -16.76 16.44
CA ASN A 66 2.29 -17.15 16.47
C ASN A 66 3.22 -16.17 15.73
N ALA A 67 2.82 -14.89 15.58
CA ALA A 67 3.59 -13.91 14.82
C ALA A 67 5.06 -13.82 15.24
N LYS A 68 5.35 -13.79 16.56
CA LYS A 68 6.72 -13.67 17.08
C LYS A 68 7.68 -14.72 16.53
N ASP A 69 7.21 -15.95 16.36
CA ASP A 69 8.05 -17.03 15.81
C ASP A 69 8.19 -16.89 14.30
N LYS A 70 7.14 -16.44 13.61
CA LYS A 70 7.19 -16.23 12.15
C LYS A 70 8.11 -15.08 11.72
N PHE A 71 8.31 -14.06 12.55
CA PHE A 71 9.27 -12.98 12.24
C PHE A 71 10.74 -13.35 12.52
N LYS A 72 11.02 -14.48 13.19
CA LYS A 72 12.41 -14.91 13.45
C LYS A 72 13.09 -15.30 12.14
N GLY A 73 14.21 -14.65 11.83
CA GLY A 73 14.99 -14.94 10.62
C GLY A 73 14.38 -14.39 9.32
N VAL A 74 13.32 -13.58 9.40
CA VAL A 74 12.72 -12.95 8.22
C VAL A 74 13.43 -11.64 7.92
N HIS A 75 13.88 -11.49 6.68
CA HIS A 75 14.38 -10.23 6.15
C HIS A 75 13.24 -9.45 5.49
N LEU A 76 12.85 -8.33 6.10
CA LEU A 76 11.86 -7.42 5.54
C LEU A 76 12.52 -6.15 5.03
N GLU A 77 12.00 -5.65 3.92
CA GLU A 77 12.37 -4.33 3.41
C GLU A 77 11.87 -3.22 4.34
N VAL A 78 12.48 -2.03 4.24
CA VAL A 78 12.15 -0.88 5.08
C VAL A 78 10.66 -0.53 5.01
N ASP A 79 10.06 -0.56 3.83
CA ASP A 79 8.64 -0.22 3.65
C ASP A 79 7.71 -1.31 4.19
N GLN A 80 8.11 -2.57 4.15
CA GLN A 80 7.39 -3.67 4.79
C GLN A 80 7.39 -3.51 6.32
N TRP A 81 8.53 -3.16 6.91
CA TRP A 81 8.64 -2.86 8.35
C TRP A 81 7.76 -1.69 8.77
N LYS A 82 7.71 -0.63 7.96
CA LYS A 82 6.81 0.49 8.20
C LYS A 82 5.37 0.01 8.27
N VAL A 83 4.89 -0.77 7.28
CA VAL A 83 3.52 -1.30 7.30
C VAL A 83 3.25 -2.17 8.52
N VAL A 84 4.18 -3.07 8.87
CA VAL A 84 4.10 -3.94 10.06
C VAL A 84 3.89 -3.12 11.34
N SER A 85 4.57 -1.98 11.49
CA SER A 85 4.44 -1.12 12.68
C SER A 85 3.03 -0.51 12.88
N TYR A 86 2.21 -0.45 11.83
CA TYR A 86 0.84 0.08 11.87
C TYR A 86 -0.25 -1.01 11.91
N VAL A 87 0.13 -2.29 11.91
CA VAL A 87 -0.81 -3.42 11.96
C VAL A 87 -1.65 -3.35 13.24
N ASN A 88 -2.95 -3.10 13.05
CA ASN A 88 -3.92 -3.04 14.13
C ASN A 88 -5.33 -3.29 13.56
N PRO A 89 -6.13 -4.20 14.14
CA PRO A 89 -7.47 -4.51 13.63
C PRO A 89 -8.48 -3.34 13.72
N LYS A 90 -8.15 -2.27 14.45
CA LYS A 90 -8.97 -1.06 14.57
C LYS A 90 -8.66 0.01 13.50
N ASN A 91 -7.57 -0.17 12.75
CA ASN A 91 -7.11 0.81 11.78
C ASN A 91 -7.35 0.28 10.36
N PRO A 92 -8.19 0.96 9.55
CA PRO A 92 -8.37 0.56 8.17
C PRO A 92 -7.08 0.78 7.38
N LEU A 93 -6.85 -0.05 6.36
CA LEU A 93 -5.65 -0.01 5.52
C LEU A 93 -5.47 1.35 4.84
N ARG A 94 -6.58 2.01 4.49
CA ARG A 94 -6.61 3.38 3.97
C ARG A 94 -5.91 4.40 4.88
N LEU A 95 -5.94 4.22 6.20
CA LEU A 95 -5.23 5.09 7.15
C LEU A 95 -3.73 4.86 7.07
N ILE A 96 -3.30 3.59 7.01
CA ILE A 96 -1.88 3.21 6.91
C ILE A 96 -1.29 3.78 5.62
N MET A 97 -1.99 3.61 4.49
CA MET A 97 -1.61 4.17 3.19
C MET A 97 -1.34 5.67 3.26
N LYS A 98 -2.29 6.44 3.84
CA LYS A 98 -2.15 7.89 4.00
C LYS A 98 -1.01 8.29 4.93
N LYS A 99 -0.79 7.55 6.02
CA LYS A 99 0.28 7.82 6.99
C LYS A 99 1.67 7.58 6.41
N LEU A 100 1.81 6.55 5.57
CA LEU A 100 3.07 6.19 4.93
C LEU A 100 3.29 6.85 3.58
N ASN A 101 2.34 7.66 3.10
CA ASN A 101 2.38 8.31 1.79
C ASN A 101 2.64 7.32 0.63
N MET A 102 1.98 6.16 0.70
CA MET A 102 2.06 5.11 -0.32
C MET A 102 0.89 5.21 -1.31
N SER A 103 1.11 4.78 -2.55
CA SER A 103 0.01 4.56 -3.50
C SER A 103 -0.84 3.35 -3.08
N GLU A 104 -2.07 3.27 -3.59
CA GLU A 104 -2.98 2.14 -3.31
C GLU A 104 -2.35 0.80 -3.71
N MET A 105 -1.74 0.73 -4.89
CA MET A 105 -1.08 -0.50 -5.34
C MET A 105 0.17 -0.84 -4.53
N GLN A 106 0.94 0.15 -4.09
CA GLN A 106 2.11 -0.09 -3.22
C GLN A 106 1.70 -0.73 -1.89
N ILE A 107 0.70 -0.16 -1.20
CA ILE A 107 0.27 -0.71 0.09
C ILE A 107 -0.37 -2.09 -0.08
N LYS A 108 -1.20 -2.29 -1.12
CA LYS A 108 -1.82 -3.60 -1.40
C LYS A 108 -0.76 -4.67 -1.67
N LYS A 109 0.27 -4.36 -2.47
CA LYS A 109 1.39 -5.28 -2.76
C LYS A 109 2.15 -5.68 -1.51
N ILE A 110 2.48 -4.72 -0.64
CA ILE A 110 3.16 -5.02 0.64
C ILE A 110 2.29 -5.93 1.51
N VAL A 111 1.00 -5.61 1.66
CA VAL A 111 0.07 -6.43 2.45
C VAL A 111 -0.07 -7.84 1.86
N PHE A 112 -0.17 -7.97 0.54
CA PHE A 112 -0.25 -9.25 -0.15
C PHE A 112 0.98 -10.12 0.15
N VAL A 113 2.19 -9.58 0.01
CA VAL A 113 3.44 -10.31 0.31
C VAL A 113 3.51 -10.71 1.79
N LEU A 114 3.22 -9.80 2.71
CA LEU A 114 3.22 -10.09 4.14
C LEU A 114 2.17 -11.15 4.51
N HIS A 115 1.01 -11.12 3.84
CA HIS A 115 -0.05 -12.10 4.05
C HIS A 115 0.32 -13.48 3.51
N GLN A 116 0.89 -13.56 2.30
CA GLN A 116 1.39 -14.81 1.72
C GLN A 116 2.50 -15.43 2.56
N ALA A 117 3.38 -14.62 3.16
CA ALA A 117 4.37 -15.07 4.13
C ALA A 117 3.75 -15.49 5.48
N GLY A 118 2.45 -15.30 5.66
CA GLY A 118 1.71 -15.62 6.87
C GLY A 118 2.08 -14.74 8.06
N LEU A 119 2.71 -13.58 7.84
CA LEU A 119 3.13 -12.63 8.87
C LEU A 119 1.98 -11.75 9.37
N ILE A 120 0.96 -11.55 8.52
CA ILE A 120 -0.24 -10.80 8.83
C ILE A 120 -1.49 -11.50 8.27
N GLU A 121 -2.64 -11.13 8.81
CA GLU A 121 -3.95 -11.54 8.33
C GLU A 121 -4.79 -10.31 8.00
N VAL A 122 -5.51 -10.39 6.88
CA VAL A 122 -6.47 -9.36 6.46
C VAL A 122 -7.82 -9.68 7.09
N VAL A 123 -8.40 -8.71 7.79
CA VAL A 123 -9.71 -8.83 8.43
C VAL A 123 -10.61 -7.68 7.98
N GLN A 124 -11.93 -7.87 8.03
CA GLN A 124 -12.83 -6.72 7.83
C GLN A 124 -12.56 -5.67 8.91
N ALA A 125 -12.52 -4.40 8.52
CA ALA A 125 -12.37 -3.34 9.50
C ALA A 125 -13.55 -3.39 10.47
N GLN A 126 -13.27 -3.49 11.77
CA GLN A 126 -14.30 -3.29 12.76
C GLN A 126 -14.73 -1.83 12.63
N ALA A 127 -15.95 -1.60 12.13
CA ALA A 127 -16.54 -0.28 12.17
C ALA A 127 -16.46 0.19 13.63
N ALA A 128 -15.79 1.31 13.89
CA ALA A 128 -16.01 2.02 15.15
C ALA A 128 -17.52 2.18 15.28
N PRO A 129 -18.16 1.79 16.40
CA PRO A 129 -19.61 1.79 16.51
C PRO A 129 -20.13 3.17 16.13
N VAL A 130 -20.80 3.24 14.98
CA VAL A 130 -21.49 4.43 14.53
C VAL A 130 -22.74 4.47 15.39
N GLY A 131 -22.61 5.04 16.59
CA GLY A 131 -23.78 5.34 17.42
C GLY A 131 -24.77 6.16 16.57
N PRO A 132 -26.08 5.91 16.69
CA PRO A 132 -27.08 6.58 15.87
C PRO A 132 -26.91 8.09 16.01
N THR A 133 -26.84 8.76 14.86
CA THR A 133 -26.68 10.20 14.73
C THR A 133 -27.84 10.94 15.40
N SER A 134 -27.68 11.32 16.66
CA SER A 134 -28.38 12.47 17.22
C SER A 134 -27.57 13.72 16.88
N ARG A 135 -28.07 14.49 15.91
CA ARG A 135 -27.62 15.87 15.68
C ARG A 135 -27.97 16.69 16.93
N ARG A 136 -27.00 17.51 17.36
CA ARG A 136 -27.03 18.52 18.44
C ARG A 136 -26.72 18.02 19.87
N ALA A 137 -25.44 18.12 20.25
CA ALA A 137 -25.02 18.84 21.44
C ALA A 137 -23.51 19.15 21.38
N ALA A 138 -23.18 20.42 21.59
CA ALA A 138 -21.85 21.04 21.71
C ALA A 138 -20.62 20.13 21.89
N ARG A 139 -19.77 20.04 20.84
CA ARG A 139 -18.42 19.50 20.98
C ARG A 139 -17.47 20.60 21.47
N ARG A 140 -17.40 20.78 22.80
CA ARG A 140 -16.27 21.46 23.45
C ARG A 140 -14.99 20.73 23.05
N GLN A 141 -14.13 21.37 22.26
CA GLN A 141 -12.78 20.90 21.99
C GLN A 141 -12.02 20.87 23.33
N LYS A 142 -11.78 19.69 23.89
CA LYS A 142 -10.75 19.53 24.93
C LYS A 142 -9.40 19.58 24.24
N GLN A 143 -8.74 20.73 24.31
CA GLN A 143 -7.31 20.85 24.05
C GLN A 143 -6.55 19.90 25.00
N PRO A 144 -5.48 19.23 24.54
CA PRO A 144 -4.65 18.42 25.41
C PRO A 144 -4.02 19.30 26.48
N ASP A 145 -3.99 18.78 27.71
CA ASP A 145 -3.54 19.50 28.90
C ASP A 145 -2.07 19.91 28.74
N LYS A 146 -1.78 21.23 28.80
CA LYS A 146 -0.44 21.80 28.55
C LYS A 146 0.65 21.18 29.43
N LYS A 147 0.27 20.61 30.58
CA LYS A 147 1.18 19.91 31.51
C LYS A 147 1.77 18.62 30.92
N VAL A 148 1.04 17.90 30.07
CA VAL A 148 1.52 16.64 29.46
C VAL A 148 2.50 16.91 28.31
N VAL A 149 2.32 18.03 27.60
CA VAL A 149 3.24 18.43 26.53
C VAL A 149 4.58 18.89 27.09
N LEU A 150 4.57 19.62 28.21
CA LEU A 150 5.81 20.08 28.86
C LEU A 150 6.61 18.92 29.48
N SER A 151 5.95 17.93 30.08
CA SER A 151 6.65 16.77 30.67
C SER A 151 7.33 15.86 29.64
N LEU A 152 6.82 15.82 28.40
CA LEU A 152 7.44 15.10 27.29
C LEU A 152 8.66 15.84 26.72
N ILE A 153 8.66 17.17 26.76
CA ILE A 153 9.79 17.99 26.29
C ILE A 153 10.96 17.92 27.27
N ASP A 154 10.69 17.97 28.57
CA ASP A 154 11.75 17.88 29.59
C ASP A 154 12.43 16.51 29.61
N LYS A 155 11.68 15.43 29.33
CA LYS A 155 12.23 14.06 29.26
C LYS A 155 13.10 13.81 28.02
N LEU A 156 12.95 14.61 26.98
CA LEU A 156 13.78 14.53 25.76
C LEU A 156 15.04 15.40 25.85
N LYS A 157 15.10 16.37 26.77
CA LYS A 157 16.30 17.19 27.02
C LYS A 157 17.25 16.60 28.05
N SER A 158 16.82 15.58 28.80
CA SER A 158 17.63 14.86 29.79
C SER A 158 18.24 13.56 29.27
N LEU A 159 18.09 13.28 27.97
CA LEU A 159 18.80 12.25 27.20
C LEU A 159 19.87 12.94 26.35
#